data_AF-A0A3M1SIZ7-F1
#
_entry.id   AF-A0A3M1SIZ7-F1
#
_cell.length_a   1.000
_cell.length_b   1.000
_cell.length_c   1.000
_cell.angle_alpha   90.00
_cell.angle_beta   90.00
_cell.angle_gamma   90.00
#
_symmetry.space_group_name_H-M   'P 1'
#
loop_
_entity.id
_entity.type
_entity.pdbx_description
1 polymer ?
#
loop_
_entity_poly.entity_id
_entity_poly.type
_entity_poly.pdbx_seq_one_letter_code
_entity_poly.pdbx_strand_id
1 'polypeptide(L)'
;MAVVKGKRVVLVGGGHAHMTVLKEARAFKDAGLRLILISPDEFHYYSGMGPGLLGGNYTPDDIRFNVRKMVERGGGEFIRGRVVRVSPERKILYLDKGGIIEYDIVSFNVGSQVAGEITVRDGADVFPVKPVYNLCLARNRILEWERKVPLRVVVVGGGPAGVEVAGCVQALLHEKGVNGEVSLVAGSGLLKELPDRARKIIRVNFRRRGINIYEGMRCREIGVGIV
;
A
#
# COMPACT_ATOMS: atom_id res chain seq x y z
N MET A 1 -7.47 12.10 -36.78
CA MET A 1 -6.15 12.68 -36.42
C MET A 1 -5.08 11.66 -36.72
N ALA A 2 -4.06 12.00 -37.50
CA ALA A 2 -2.96 11.07 -37.81
C ALA A 2 -2.18 10.77 -36.53
N VAL A 3 -2.17 9.51 -36.08
CA VAL A 3 -1.28 9.08 -35.00
C VAL A 3 0.13 9.09 -35.58
N VAL A 4 0.95 10.03 -35.12
CA VAL A 4 2.36 10.12 -35.52
C VAL A 4 3.08 8.90 -34.94
N LYS A 5 3.47 7.98 -35.81
CA LYS A 5 4.19 6.74 -35.46
C LYS A 5 5.45 7.06 -34.64
N GLY A 6 5.76 6.22 -33.66
CA GLY A 6 6.98 6.26 -32.86
C GLY A 6 6.92 7.11 -31.58
N LYS A 7 5.83 7.82 -31.31
CA LYS A 7 5.69 8.64 -30.09
C LYS A 7 5.76 7.78 -28.83
N ARG A 8 6.45 8.30 -27.80
CA ARG A 8 6.68 7.65 -26.50
C ARG A 8 5.61 8.04 -25.50
N VAL A 9 4.80 7.07 -25.09
CA VAL A 9 3.84 7.20 -23.99
C VAL A 9 4.44 6.53 -22.76
N VAL A 10 4.72 7.32 -21.73
CA VAL A 10 5.35 6.85 -20.50
C VAL A 10 4.34 6.83 -19.37
N LEU A 11 4.14 5.66 -18.78
CA LEU A 11 3.36 5.44 -17.56
C LEU A 11 4.32 5.36 -16.39
N VAL A 12 4.22 6.30 -15.43
CA VAL A 12 5.02 6.29 -14.20
C VAL A 12 4.19 5.71 -13.06
N GLY A 13 4.57 4.54 -12.58
CA GLY A 13 3.88 3.76 -11.55
C GLY A 13 2.83 2.79 -12.12
N GLY A 14 2.84 1.54 -11.66
CA GLY A 14 1.89 0.49 -12.09
C GLY A 14 0.57 0.45 -11.33
N GLY A 15 0.11 1.58 -10.77
CA GLY A 15 -1.08 1.64 -9.91
C GLY A 15 -2.40 1.33 -10.62
N HIS A 16 -3.51 1.29 -9.88
CA HIS A 16 -4.84 0.84 -10.36
C HIS A 16 -5.30 1.50 -11.67
N ALA A 17 -5.19 2.83 -11.79
CA ALA A 17 -5.55 3.53 -13.01
C ALA A 17 -4.64 3.20 -14.22
N HIS A 18 -3.38 2.83 -14.00
CA HIS A 18 -2.52 2.40 -15.11
C HIS A 18 -2.75 0.92 -15.42
N MET A 19 -3.14 0.09 -14.46
CA MET A 19 -3.48 -1.30 -14.76
C MET A 19 -4.61 -1.43 -15.79
N THR A 20 -5.60 -0.53 -15.79
CA THR A 20 -6.64 -0.52 -16.83
C THR A 20 -6.06 -0.16 -18.20
N VAL A 21 -5.11 0.78 -18.26
CA VAL A 21 -4.36 1.11 -19.48
C VAL A 21 -3.50 -0.07 -19.95
N LEU A 22 -2.85 -0.78 -19.02
CA LEU A 22 -1.99 -1.92 -19.32
C LEU A 22 -2.76 -3.13 -19.89
N LYS A 23 -4.06 -3.28 -19.56
CA LYS A 23 -4.91 -4.29 -20.23
C LYS A 23 -5.02 -4.03 -21.73
N GLU A 24 -4.99 -2.77 -22.13
CA GLU A 24 -5.06 -2.30 -23.51
C GLU A 24 -3.67 -1.98 -24.11
N ALA A 25 -2.59 -2.47 -23.49
CA ALA A 25 -1.22 -2.13 -23.91
C ALA A 25 -0.95 -2.44 -25.40
N ARG A 26 -1.59 -3.47 -25.97
CA ARG A 26 -1.47 -3.82 -27.39
C ARG A 26 -2.01 -2.75 -28.33
N ALA A 27 -3.06 -2.03 -27.93
CA ALA A 27 -3.64 -0.96 -28.73
C ALA A 27 -2.65 0.18 -29.00
N PHE A 28 -1.72 0.45 -28.07
CA PHE A 28 -0.64 1.42 -28.29
C PHE A 28 0.29 0.98 -29.42
N LYS A 29 0.72 -0.28 -29.42
CA LYS A 29 1.57 -0.84 -30.47
C LYS A 29 0.86 -0.81 -31.83
N ASP A 30 -0.40 -1.22 -31.87
CA ASP A 30 -1.20 -1.26 -33.10
C ASP A 30 -1.45 0.16 -33.66
N ALA A 31 -1.55 1.16 -32.78
CA ALA A 31 -1.56 2.59 -33.14
C ALA A 31 -0.17 3.15 -33.52
N GLY A 32 0.88 2.34 -33.49
CA GLY A 32 2.26 2.77 -33.79
C GLY A 32 2.92 3.59 -32.69
N LEU A 33 2.45 3.53 -31.44
CA LEU A 33 3.01 4.20 -30.27
C LEU A 33 3.95 3.27 -29.49
N ARG A 34 4.93 3.85 -28.80
CA ARG A 34 5.80 3.14 -27.85
C ARG A 34 5.31 3.36 -26.43
N LEU A 35 4.73 2.32 -25.83
CA LEU A 35 4.32 2.34 -24.42
C LEU A 35 5.47 1.91 -23.52
N ILE A 36 5.79 2.70 -22.51
CA ILE A 36 6.84 2.44 -21.52
C ILE A 36 6.21 2.52 -20.12
N LEU A 37 6.35 1.49 -19.30
CA LEU A 37 5.98 1.50 -17.89
C LEU A 37 7.25 1.63 -17.04
N ILE A 38 7.33 2.66 -16.22
CA ILE A 38 8.39 2.85 -15.22
C ILE A 38 7.80 2.53 -13.84
N SER A 39 8.36 1.56 -13.12
CA SER A 39 7.91 1.18 -11.77
C SER A 39 9.08 0.67 -10.94
N PRO A 40 9.12 0.91 -9.61
CA PRO A 40 10.16 0.34 -8.76
C PRO A 40 10.11 -1.20 -8.72
N ASP A 41 8.91 -1.76 -8.86
CA ASP A 41 8.62 -3.18 -8.71
C ASP A 41 7.81 -3.73 -9.89
N GLU A 42 7.99 -5.02 -10.18
CA GLU A 42 7.27 -5.74 -11.23
C GLU A 42 5.83 -6.09 -10.85
N PHE A 43 5.54 -6.06 -9.55
CA PHE A 43 4.25 -6.42 -8.99
C PHE A 43 3.59 -5.21 -8.34
N HIS A 44 2.32 -4.99 -8.64
CA HIS A 44 1.47 -4.03 -7.95
C HIS A 44 0.51 -4.77 -7.01
N TYR A 45 0.49 -4.40 -5.73
CA TYR A 45 -0.39 -5.00 -4.72
C TYR A 45 -1.72 -4.27 -4.63
N TYR A 46 -2.83 -5.02 -4.65
CA TYR A 46 -4.17 -4.49 -4.45
C TYR A 46 -4.38 -4.09 -2.99
N SER A 47 -4.40 -2.80 -2.73
CA SER A 47 -4.43 -2.30 -1.36
C SER A 47 -5.70 -2.62 -0.58
N GLY A 48 -6.82 -2.81 -1.26
CA GLY A 48 -8.08 -3.17 -0.61
C GLY A 48 -8.07 -4.57 0.02
N MET A 49 -7.15 -5.44 -0.39
CA MET A 49 -6.96 -6.78 0.20
C MET A 49 -5.79 -6.83 1.20
N GLY A 50 -5.09 -5.71 1.40
CA GLY A 50 -3.94 -5.63 2.32
C GLY A 50 -4.25 -6.09 3.75
N PRO A 51 -5.35 -5.65 4.38
CA PRO A 51 -5.72 -6.12 5.71
C PRO A 51 -5.96 -7.65 5.75
N GLY A 52 -6.56 -8.23 4.72
CA GLY A 52 -6.72 -9.68 4.61
C GLY A 52 -5.39 -10.43 4.46
N LEU A 53 -4.39 -9.83 3.80
CA LEU A 53 -3.03 -10.37 3.74
C LEU A 53 -2.39 -10.40 5.15
N LEU A 54 -2.58 -9.34 5.95
CA LEU A 54 -2.16 -9.32 7.36
C LEU A 54 -2.87 -10.40 8.19
N GLY A 55 -4.19 -10.54 8.01
CA GLY A 55 -5.00 -11.54 8.69
C GLY A 55 -4.74 -12.99 8.25
N GLY A 56 -4.03 -13.19 7.13
CA GLY A 56 -3.76 -14.52 6.57
C GLY A 56 -4.90 -15.09 5.69
N ASN A 57 -5.89 -14.26 5.31
CA ASN A 57 -6.95 -14.64 4.38
C ASN A 57 -6.45 -14.80 2.93
N TYR A 58 -5.31 -14.18 2.62
CA TYR A 58 -4.70 -14.19 1.30
C TYR A 58 -3.20 -14.46 1.42
N THR A 59 -2.62 -15.07 0.39
CA THR A 59 -1.18 -15.09 0.15
C THR A 59 -0.75 -13.82 -0.60
N PRO A 60 0.55 -13.48 -0.63
CA PRO A 60 1.03 -12.37 -1.45
C PRO A 60 0.68 -12.49 -2.94
N ASP A 61 0.58 -13.73 -3.46
CA ASP A 61 0.24 -13.99 -4.85
C ASP A 61 -1.23 -13.71 -5.19
N ASP A 62 -2.14 -13.93 -4.23
CA ASP A 62 -3.58 -13.71 -4.43
C ASP A 62 -3.93 -12.22 -4.63
N ILE A 63 -3.08 -11.31 -4.16
CA ILE A 63 -3.40 -9.87 -4.09
C ILE A 63 -2.49 -9.00 -4.95
N ARG A 64 -1.70 -9.58 -5.85
CA ARG A 64 -0.75 -8.82 -6.68
C ARG A 64 -0.92 -9.05 -8.17
N PHE A 65 -0.59 -8.04 -8.95
CA PHE A 65 -0.61 -8.07 -10.40
C PHE A 65 0.79 -7.91 -10.95
N ASN A 66 1.20 -8.79 -11.86
CA ASN A 66 2.49 -8.66 -12.53
C ASN A 66 2.38 -7.59 -13.65
N VAL A 67 2.57 -6.33 -13.28
CA VAL A 67 2.43 -5.18 -14.20
C VAL A 67 3.50 -5.17 -15.28
N ARG A 68 4.68 -5.75 -15.01
CA ARG A 68 5.72 -6.00 -16.01
C ARG A 68 5.19 -6.91 -17.13
N LYS A 69 4.66 -8.08 -16.78
CA LYS A 69 4.08 -9.01 -17.76
C LYS A 69 2.90 -8.39 -18.50
N MET A 70 2.08 -7.56 -17.85
CA MET A 70 0.97 -6.88 -18.52
C MET A 70 1.47 -5.95 -19.63
N VAL A 71 2.48 -5.10 -19.36
CA VAL A 71 3.02 -4.18 -20.39
C VAL A 71 3.76 -4.94 -21.50
N GLU A 72 4.59 -5.92 -21.14
CA GLU A 72 5.41 -6.67 -22.10
C GLU A 72 4.55 -7.55 -23.02
N ARG A 73 3.46 -8.16 -22.52
CA ARG A 73 2.50 -8.92 -23.35
C ARG A 73 1.79 -8.05 -24.39
N GLY A 74 1.59 -6.77 -24.08
CA GLY A 74 1.08 -5.79 -25.05
C GLY A 74 2.11 -5.31 -26.07
N GLY A 75 3.37 -5.72 -25.92
CA GLY A 75 4.49 -5.22 -26.73
C GLY A 75 5.03 -3.86 -26.29
N GLY A 76 4.71 -3.42 -25.08
CA GLY A 76 5.35 -2.28 -24.42
C GLY A 76 6.62 -2.68 -23.66
N GLU A 77 7.29 -1.68 -23.10
CA GLU A 77 8.56 -1.81 -22.39
C GLU A 77 8.36 -1.61 -20.88
N PHE A 78 9.06 -2.42 -20.07
CA PHE A 78 9.12 -2.23 -18.63
C PHE A 78 10.51 -1.73 -18.21
N ILE A 79 10.54 -0.63 -17.48
CA ILE A 79 11.76 -0.07 -16.88
C ILE A 79 11.63 -0.12 -15.37
N ARG A 80 12.52 -0.88 -14.72
CA ARG A 80 12.58 -0.91 -13.26
C ARG A 80 13.30 0.34 -12.76
N GLY A 81 12.58 1.22 -12.05
CA GLY A 81 13.16 2.44 -11.49
C GLY A 81 12.13 3.38 -10.87
N ARG A 82 12.60 4.40 -10.17
CA ARG A 82 11.76 5.47 -9.62
C ARG A 82 12.04 6.77 -10.35
N VAL A 83 10.99 7.45 -10.82
CA VAL A 83 11.14 8.83 -11.33
C VAL A 83 11.30 9.76 -10.13
N VAL A 84 12.42 10.47 -10.08
CA VAL A 84 12.75 11.41 -8.99
C VAL A 84 12.65 12.87 -9.40
N ARG A 85 12.65 13.15 -10.71
CA ARG A 85 12.47 14.50 -11.24
C ARG A 85 11.83 14.48 -12.62
N VAL A 86 11.03 15.50 -12.89
CA VAL A 86 10.41 15.76 -14.21
C VAL A 86 10.96 17.09 -14.72
N SER A 87 11.35 17.15 -16.00
CA SER A 87 11.59 18.41 -16.72
C SER A 87 10.57 18.52 -17.84
N PRO A 88 9.45 19.23 -17.63
CA PRO A 88 8.38 19.37 -18.62
C PRO A 88 8.85 20.04 -19.92
N GLU A 89 9.73 21.03 -19.80
CA GLU A 89 10.25 21.84 -20.91
C GLU A 89 11.08 20.98 -21.86
N ARG A 90 11.89 20.08 -21.28
CA ARG A 90 12.74 19.14 -22.03
C ARG A 90 12.03 17.83 -22.35
N LYS A 91 10.83 17.62 -21.82
CA LYS A 91 10.07 16.37 -21.84
C LYS A 91 10.90 15.14 -21.40
N ILE A 92 11.55 15.27 -20.24
CA ILE A 92 12.44 14.25 -19.69
C ILE A 92 12.03 13.88 -18.26
N LEU A 93 12.13 12.59 -17.94
CA LEU A 93 12.08 12.02 -16.60
C LEU A 93 13.49 11.59 -16.18
N TYR A 94 13.86 11.91 -14.94
CA TYR A 94 15.10 11.45 -14.31
C TYR A 94 14.78 10.33 -13.34
N LEU A 95 15.53 9.25 -13.45
CA LEU A 95 15.41 8.08 -12.58
C LEU A 95 16.37 8.17 -11.39
N ASP A 96 16.00 7.52 -10.30
CA ASP A 96 16.77 7.39 -9.05
C ASP A 96 18.20 6.88 -9.26
N LYS A 97 18.43 6.05 -10.29
CA LYS A 97 19.76 5.51 -10.64
C LYS A 97 20.47 6.27 -11.77
N GLY A 98 20.12 7.54 -11.97
CA GLY A 98 20.75 8.41 -12.98
C GLY A 98 20.27 8.21 -14.42
N GLY A 99 19.32 7.29 -14.65
CA GLY A 99 18.71 7.09 -15.96
C GLY A 99 17.87 8.29 -16.42
N ILE A 100 17.79 8.49 -17.73
CA ILE A 100 17.04 9.59 -18.36
C ILE A 100 16.08 8.99 -19.39
N ILE A 101 14.79 9.31 -19.29
CA ILE A 101 13.75 8.84 -20.21
C ILE A 101 13.03 10.05 -20.82
N GLU A 102 13.09 10.19 -22.15
CA GLU A 102 12.31 11.21 -22.85
C GLU A 102 10.89 10.68 -23.13
N TYR A 103 9.92 11.59 -23.15
CA TYR A 103 8.52 11.27 -23.41
C TYR A 103 7.86 12.24 -24.40
N ASP A 104 6.85 11.77 -25.12
CA ASP A 104 5.89 12.66 -25.80
C ASP A 104 4.67 12.92 -24.93
N ILE A 105 4.23 11.87 -24.22
CA ILE A 105 3.13 11.90 -23.26
C ILE A 105 3.62 11.16 -22.00
N VAL A 106 3.38 11.75 -20.84
CA VAL A 106 3.62 11.09 -19.55
C VAL A 106 2.35 11.09 -18.71
N SER A 107 2.07 9.98 -18.05
CA SER A 107 0.99 9.83 -17.07
C SER A 107 1.57 9.34 -15.75
N PHE A 108 1.08 9.88 -14.63
CA PHE A 108 1.59 9.57 -13.29
C PHE A 108 0.54 8.87 -12.45
N ASN A 109 0.92 7.71 -11.89
CA ASN A 109 0.12 6.91 -10.97
C ASN A 109 1.05 6.18 -10.00
N VAL A 110 1.83 6.96 -9.26
CA VAL A 110 2.86 6.50 -8.33
C VAL A 110 2.32 6.06 -6.96
N GLY A 111 1.01 6.20 -6.74
CA GLY A 111 0.34 5.86 -5.48
C GLY A 111 0.57 6.89 -4.38
N SER A 112 0.39 6.44 -3.12
CA SER A 112 0.57 7.25 -1.91
C SER A 112 1.54 6.57 -0.94
N GLN A 113 2.09 7.36 -0.04
CA GLN A 113 2.92 6.91 1.08
C GLN A 113 2.20 7.17 2.40
N VAL A 114 2.65 6.51 3.47
CA VAL A 114 2.21 6.85 4.83
C VAL A 114 2.83 8.19 5.21
N ALA A 115 2.00 9.17 5.54
CA ALA A 115 2.45 10.50 5.89
C ALA A 115 2.79 10.61 7.39
N GLY A 116 3.77 11.47 7.70
CA GLY A 116 4.18 11.77 9.06
C GLY A 116 5.37 10.91 9.51
N GLU A 117 6.25 11.52 10.28
CA GLU A 117 7.32 10.83 10.99
C GLU A 117 6.83 10.53 12.40
N ILE A 118 6.78 9.26 12.76
CA ILE A 118 6.58 8.87 14.15
C ILE A 118 7.96 8.59 14.73
N THR A 119 8.29 9.24 15.84
CA THR A 119 9.56 8.95 16.54
C THR A 119 9.47 7.57 17.16
N VAL A 120 10.33 6.67 16.71
CA VAL A 120 10.46 5.33 17.30
C VAL A 120 11.56 5.40 18.35
N ARG A 121 11.19 5.24 19.62
CA ARG A 121 12.13 5.02 20.73
C ARG A 121 12.09 3.54 21.09
N ASP A 122 13.22 2.98 21.51
CA ASP A 122 13.34 1.65 22.10
C ASP A 122 12.65 0.48 21.37
N GLY A 123 13.36 -0.17 20.45
CA GLY A 123 13.12 -1.57 20.05
C GLY A 123 11.74 -1.94 19.48
N ALA A 124 10.91 -0.96 19.10
CA ALA A 124 9.59 -1.21 18.54
C ALA A 124 9.67 -1.56 17.05
N ASP A 125 8.89 -2.56 16.63
CA ASP A 125 8.75 -2.92 15.23
C ASP A 125 7.62 -2.10 14.61
N VAL A 126 7.96 -1.18 13.70
CA VAL A 126 6.99 -0.31 13.02
C VAL A 126 6.82 -0.72 11.57
N PHE A 127 5.57 -1.00 11.18
CA PHE A 127 5.21 -1.46 9.84
C PHE A 127 4.24 -0.49 9.17
N PRO A 128 4.75 0.48 8.36
CA PRO A 128 3.89 1.31 7.55
C PRO A 128 3.04 0.45 6.62
N VAL A 129 1.73 0.72 6.50
CA VAL A 129 0.83 -0.05 5.62
C VAL A 129 1.16 0.06 4.12
N LYS A 130 2.13 0.90 3.75
CA LYS A 130 2.69 1.07 2.40
C LYS A 130 4.22 0.89 2.43
N PRO A 131 4.81 0.16 1.47
CA PRO A 131 4.15 -0.67 0.46
C PRO A 131 3.28 -1.75 1.12
N VAL A 132 2.21 -2.19 0.44
CA VAL A 132 1.20 -3.10 1.01
C VAL A 132 1.83 -4.40 1.52
N TYR A 133 2.94 -4.83 0.92
CA TYR A 133 3.69 -6.00 1.35
C TYR A 133 4.20 -5.92 2.79
N ASN A 134 4.38 -4.73 3.36
CA ASN A 134 4.72 -4.55 4.78
C ASN A 134 3.71 -5.21 5.72
N LEU A 135 2.44 -5.34 5.32
CA LEU A 135 1.43 -6.05 6.09
C LEU A 135 1.71 -7.56 6.18
N CYS A 136 2.38 -8.14 5.17
CA CYS A 136 2.88 -9.52 5.26
C CYS A 136 4.05 -9.61 6.25
N LEU A 137 4.93 -8.61 6.28
CA LEU A 137 6.05 -8.57 7.23
C LEU A 137 5.56 -8.42 8.67
N ALA A 138 4.59 -7.54 8.90
CA ALA A 138 3.92 -7.38 10.20
C ALA A 138 3.28 -8.69 10.67
N ARG A 139 2.58 -9.41 9.77
CA ARG A 139 2.02 -10.73 10.07
C ARG A 139 3.09 -11.71 10.53
N ASN A 140 4.18 -11.84 9.76
CA ASN A 140 5.26 -12.77 10.11
C ASN A 140 5.85 -12.41 11.47
N ARG A 141 6.06 -11.12 11.74
CA ARG A 141 6.57 -10.65 13.02
C ARG A 141 5.64 -10.98 14.19
N ILE A 142 4.33 -10.86 14.02
CA ILE A 142 3.32 -11.26 15.02
C ILE A 142 3.39 -12.77 15.28
N LEU A 143 3.55 -13.59 14.22
CA LEU A 143 3.61 -15.05 14.34
C LEU A 143 4.91 -15.54 15.00
N GLU A 144 6.00 -14.80 14.84
CA GLU A 144 7.30 -15.06 15.47
C GLU A 144 7.38 -14.56 16.91
N TRP A 145 6.37 -13.83 17.40
CA TRP A 145 6.40 -13.25 18.74
C TRP A 145 6.48 -14.32 19.83
N GLU A 146 7.40 -14.13 20.78
CA GLU A 146 7.64 -15.08 21.85
C GLU A 146 6.44 -15.19 22.80
N ARG A 147 5.94 -16.41 23.00
CA ARG A 147 4.72 -16.69 23.78
C ARG A 147 4.80 -16.35 25.28
N LYS A 148 5.96 -15.95 25.79
CA LYS A 148 6.18 -15.66 27.22
C LYS A 148 5.84 -14.22 27.61
N VAL A 149 5.77 -13.29 26.65
CA VAL A 149 5.45 -11.88 26.90
C VAL A 149 4.18 -11.52 26.14
N PRO A 150 3.14 -10.94 26.79
CA PRO A 150 1.96 -10.47 26.08
C PRO A 150 2.32 -9.47 24.98
N LEU A 151 1.88 -9.75 23.76
CA LEU A 151 2.13 -8.88 22.61
C LEU A 151 1.21 -7.64 22.69
N ARG A 152 1.77 -6.46 22.47
CA ARG A 152 0.98 -5.23 22.30
C ARG A 152 1.08 -4.75 20.86
N VAL A 153 -0.06 -4.67 20.18
CA VAL A 153 -0.16 -4.15 18.82
C VAL A 153 -0.94 -2.84 18.82
N VAL A 154 -0.33 -1.77 18.29
CA VAL A 154 -0.97 -0.46 18.18
C VAL A 154 -1.16 -0.11 16.72
N VAL A 155 -2.40 -0.02 16.25
CA VAL A 155 -2.70 0.44 14.90
C VAL A 155 -2.93 1.95 14.92
N VAL A 156 -2.11 2.71 14.19
CA VAL A 156 -2.22 4.16 14.10
C VAL A 156 -3.02 4.57 12.85
N GLY A 157 -4.20 5.13 13.06
CA GLY A 157 -5.06 5.67 11.99
C GLY A 157 -6.51 5.21 12.12
N GLY A 158 -7.44 6.15 12.36
CA GLY A 158 -8.87 5.86 12.54
C GLY A 158 -9.67 5.66 11.25
N GLY A 159 -9.03 5.61 10.08
CA GLY A 159 -9.70 5.42 8.80
C GLY A 159 -10.08 3.95 8.52
N PRO A 160 -10.76 3.67 7.39
CA PRO A 160 -11.19 2.31 7.03
C PRO A 160 -10.07 1.27 7.10
N ALA A 161 -8.91 1.56 6.49
CA ALA A 161 -7.77 0.65 6.49
C ALA A 161 -7.25 0.34 7.92
N GLY A 162 -7.20 1.33 8.81
CA GLY A 162 -6.76 1.11 10.19
C GLY A 162 -7.75 0.27 11.00
N VAL A 163 -9.05 0.46 10.77
CA VAL A 163 -10.10 -0.40 11.35
C VAL A 163 -9.97 -1.84 10.84
N GLU A 164 -9.84 -2.04 9.53
CA GLU A 164 -9.67 -3.38 8.96
C GLU A 164 -8.38 -4.05 9.47
N VAL A 165 -7.25 -3.33 9.49
CA VAL A 165 -5.98 -3.82 10.04
C VAL A 165 -6.14 -4.25 11.50
N ALA A 166 -6.71 -3.41 12.37
CA ALA A 166 -6.91 -3.76 13.78
C ALA A 166 -7.79 -5.01 13.96
N GLY A 167 -8.86 -5.11 13.16
CA GLY A 167 -9.74 -6.28 13.16
C GLY A 167 -9.02 -7.56 12.70
N CYS A 168 -8.20 -7.47 11.65
CA CYS A 168 -7.42 -8.59 11.11
C CYS A 168 -6.31 -9.03 12.06
N VAL A 169 -5.62 -8.09 12.74
CA VAL A 169 -4.66 -8.43 13.80
C VAL A 169 -5.36 -9.19 14.93
N GLN A 170 -6.47 -8.66 15.45
CA GLN A 170 -7.20 -9.33 16.54
C GLN A 170 -7.65 -10.74 16.16
N ALA A 171 -8.11 -10.93 14.93
CA ALA A 171 -8.48 -12.24 14.41
C ALA A 171 -7.25 -13.18 14.34
N LEU A 172 -6.11 -12.70 13.85
CA LEU A 172 -4.87 -13.46 13.76
C LEU A 172 -4.37 -13.90 15.14
N LEU A 173 -4.36 -12.99 16.12
CA LEU A 173 -3.94 -13.31 17.50
C LEU A 173 -4.81 -14.41 18.10
N HIS A 174 -6.13 -14.30 17.94
CA HIS A 174 -7.08 -15.29 18.43
C HIS A 174 -6.92 -16.64 17.73
N GLU A 175 -6.84 -16.66 16.40
CA GLU A 175 -6.70 -17.90 15.62
C GLU A 175 -5.41 -18.65 15.93
N LYS A 176 -4.32 -17.93 16.20
CA LYS A 176 -2.99 -18.51 16.44
C LYS A 176 -2.66 -18.69 17.91
N GLY A 177 -3.58 -18.35 18.82
CA GLY A 177 -3.38 -18.45 20.26
C GLY A 177 -2.24 -17.58 20.76
N VAL A 178 -1.98 -16.44 20.11
CA VAL A 178 -0.97 -15.48 20.56
C VAL A 178 -1.60 -14.60 21.63
N ASN A 179 -1.03 -14.63 22.85
CA ASN A 179 -1.48 -13.78 23.93
C ASN A 179 -1.10 -12.32 23.64
N GLY A 180 -2.08 -11.44 23.48
CA GLY A 180 -1.82 -10.03 23.21
C GLY A 180 -3.06 -9.15 23.15
N GLU A 181 -2.81 -7.85 23.08
CA GLU A 181 -3.81 -6.78 23.05
C GLU A 181 -3.66 -5.93 21.80
N VAL A 182 -4.80 -5.51 21.23
CA VAL A 182 -4.84 -4.63 20.06
C VAL A 182 -5.48 -3.30 20.44
N SER A 183 -4.79 -2.21 20.08
CA SER A 183 -5.26 -0.84 20.29
C SER A 183 -5.29 -0.07 18.97
N LEU A 184 -6.36 0.69 18.71
CA LEU A 184 -6.51 1.56 17.56
C LEU A 184 -6.43 3.02 18.01
N VAL A 185 -5.43 3.76 17.54
CA VAL A 185 -5.29 5.20 17.78
C VAL A 185 -5.90 5.98 16.61
N ALA A 186 -7.06 6.57 16.85
CA ALA A 186 -7.94 7.11 15.84
C ALA A 186 -7.85 8.63 15.65
N GLY A 187 -6.74 9.29 16.02
CA GLY A 187 -6.49 10.69 15.66
C GLY A 187 -7.66 11.63 16.01
N SER A 188 -8.25 12.26 15.00
CA SER A 188 -9.41 13.16 15.15
C SER A 188 -10.77 12.45 15.29
N GLY A 189 -10.83 11.11 15.18
CA GLY A 189 -12.05 10.33 15.34
C GLY A 189 -12.07 9.04 14.51
N LEU A 190 -12.76 8.03 15.02
CA LEU A 190 -12.98 6.75 14.33
C LEU A 190 -13.91 6.93 13.13
N LEU A 191 -13.46 6.51 11.94
CA LEU A 191 -14.22 6.49 10.69
C LEU A 191 -15.00 7.80 10.46
N LYS A 192 -14.33 8.94 10.65
CA LYS A 192 -14.96 10.27 10.70
C LYS A 192 -15.81 10.64 9.47
N GLU A 193 -15.52 10.05 8.31
CA GLU A 193 -16.25 10.27 7.06
C GLU A 193 -17.49 9.36 6.90
N LEU A 194 -17.74 8.45 7.86
CA LEU A 194 -18.88 7.53 7.84
C LEU A 194 -19.99 7.95 8.80
N PRO A 195 -21.26 7.58 8.53
CA PRO A 195 -22.38 7.86 9.41
C PRO A 195 -22.23 7.32 10.83
N ASP A 196 -22.78 8.02 11.82
CA ASP A 196 -22.74 7.69 13.25
C ASP A 196 -23.12 6.26 13.56
N ARG A 197 -24.13 5.74 12.85
CA ARG A 197 -24.59 4.37 13.00
C ARG A 197 -23.49 3.37 12.67
N ALA A 198 -22.74 3.57 11.57
CA ALA A 198 -21.61 2.72 11.20
C ALA A 198 -20.51 2.79 12.26
N ARG A 199 -20.18 4.00 12.73
CA ARG A 199 -19.19 4.21 13.80
C ARG A 199 -19.59 3.49 15.10
N LYS A 200 -20.87 3.56 15.49
CA LYS A 200 -21.41 2.88 16.66
C LYS A 200 -21.33 1.35 16.53
N ILE A 201 -21.65 0.81 15.35
CA ILE A 201 -21.53 -0.63 15.09
C ILE A 201 -20.08 -1.09 15.27
N ILE A 202 -19.11 -0.37 14.71
CA ILE A 202 -17.69 -0.71 14.84
C ILE A 202 -17.23 -0.62 16.30
N ARG A 203 -17.59 0.43 17.05
CA ARG A 203 -17.25 0.53 18.48
C ARG A 203 -17.79 -0.66 19.30
N VAL A 204 -19.05 -1.05 19.05
CA VAL A 204 -19.65 -2.21 19.73
C VAL A 204 -18.93 -3.50 19.34
N ASN A 205 -18.61 -3.68 18.06
CA ASN A 205 -17.89 -4.85 17.57
C ASN A 205 -16.48 -4.97 18.17
N PHE A 206 -15.72 -3.88 18.16
CA PHE A 206 -14.35 -3.82 18.67
C PHE A 206 -14.30 -4.08 20.18
N ARG A 207 -15.19 -3.45 20.94
CA ARG A 207 -15.32 -3.70 22.39
C ARG A 207 -15.62 -5.17 22.70
N ARG A 208 -16.51 -5.81 21.92
CA ARG A 208 -16.80 -7.25 22.09
C ARG A 208 -15.60 -8.15 21.77
N ARG A 209 -14.68 -7.69 20.92
CA ARG A 209 -13.47 -8.41 20.51
C ARG A 209 -12.23 -8.04 21.32
N GLY A 210 -12.36 -7.17 22.33
CA GLY A 210 -11.24 -6.72 23.16
C GLY A 210 -10.31 -5.72 22.47
N ILE A 211 -10.73 -5.05 21.39
CA ILE A 211 -9.93 -4.03 20.71
C ILE A 211 -10.19 -2.67 21.36
N ASN A 212 -9.14 -2.06 21.90
CA ASN A 212 -9.20 -0.73 22.51
C ASN A 212 -9.21 0.36 21.42
N ILE A 213 -10.02 1.41 21.59
CA ILE A 213 -10.08 2.54 20.65
C ILE A 213 -9.77 3.82 21.40
N TYR A 214 -8.80 4.56 20.89
CA TYR A 214 -8.32 5.82 21.43
C TYR A 214 -8.59 6.94 20.42
N GLU A 215 -9.64 7.73 20.66
CA GLU A 215 -10.02 8.88 19.83
C GLU A 215 -9.48 10.19 20.44
N GLY A 216 -9.32 11.24 19.64
CA GLY A 216 -8.81 12.55 20.09
C GLY A 216 -7.30 12.58 20.38
N MET A 217 -6.58 11.49 20.15
CA MET A 217 -5.15 11.36 20.42
C MET A 217 -4.37 11.08 19.13
N ARG A 218 -3.19 11.69 19.00
CA ARG A 218 -2.24 11.42 17.91
C ARG A 218 -1.00 10.74 18.48
N CYS A 219 -0.58 9.66 17.84
CA CYS A 219 0.71 9.04 18.14
C CYS A 219 1.84 10.03 17.77
N ARG A 220 2.69 10.35 18.73
CA ARG A 220 3.91 11.16 18.52
C ARG A 220 5.18 10.32 18.68
N GLU A 221 5.10 9.34 19.57
CA GLU A 221 6.22 8.49 19.96
C GLU A 221 5.74 7.07 20.18
N ILE A 222 6.58 6.12 19.80
CA ILE A 222 6.36 4.68 19.96
C ILE A 222 7.48 4.14 20.84
N GLY A 223 7.12 3.38 21.89
CA GLY A 223 8.02 2.53 22.66
C GLY A 223 7.80 1.04 22.35
N VAL A 224 8.28 0.12 23.20
CA VAL A 224 8.27 -1.34 22.93
C VAL A 224 6.90 -1.91 22.53
N GLY A 225 6.85 -2.55 21.35
CA GLY A 225 5.67 -3.24 20.80
C GLY A 225 5.73 -3.40 19.28
N ILE A 226 4.58 -3.74 18.67
CA ILE A 226 4.38 -3.70 17.21
C ILE A 226 3.41 -2.57 16.87
N VAL A 227 3.74 -1.76 15.86
CA VAL A 227 2.90 -0.65 15.36
C VAL A 227 2.59 -0.80 13.87
#